data_AF-A0A3M1RK66-F1
#
_entry.id   AF-A0A3M1RK66-F1
#
_cell.length_a   1.000
_cell.length_b   1.000
_cell.length_c   1.000
_cell.angle_alpha   90.00
_cell.angle_beta   90.00
_cell.angle_gamma   90.00
#
_symmetry.space_group_name_H-M   'P 1'
#
loop_
_entity.id
_entity.type
_entity.pdbx_description
1 polymer ?
#
loop_
_entity_poly.entity_id
_entity_poly.type
_entity_poly.pdbx_seq_one_letter_code
_entity_poly.pdbx_strand_id
1 'polypeptide(L)'
;EDLSDALKVLVKTYSNIDPYPHKFYDALVKVHLRNLDFSVRKGIDKEFVEHYTNVLNPVIERHIKPAIQRTGNKDFYLWGIFERTSCSYQLYEHIDIKKNERSFPCPYKDILENIQKYLGTYEIEWKDVCNKWCIPVWERFAEKAGVKMKAEPGEICKVRVL
;
A
#
# COMPACT_ATOMS: atom_id res chain seq x y z
N GLU A 1 -3.09 -0.13 30.33
CA GLU A 1 -2.15 0.99 30.13
C GLU A 1 -1.87 1.19 28.64
N ASP A 2 -1.59 0.10 27.91
CA ASP A 2 -1.32 0.10 26.46
C ASP A 2 -2.33 0.85 25.56
N LEU A 3 -3.65 0.68 25.77
CA LEU A 3 -4.65 1.38 24.96
C LEU A 3 -4.65 2.90 25.20
N SER A 4 -4.41 3.32 26.45
CA SER A 4 -4.34 4.75 26.80
C SER A 4 -3.14 5.39 26.10
N ASP A 5 -2.00 4.71 26.10
CA ASP A 5 -0.79 5.21 25.45
C ASP A 5 -0.92 5.18 23.92
N ALA A 6 -1.54 4.15 23.34
CA ALA A 6 -1.86 4.11 21.92
C ALA A 6 -2.75 5.29 21.50
N LEU A 7 -3.80 5.59 22.26
CA LEU A 7 -4.67 6.74 22.00
C LEU A 7 -3.94 8.08 22.13
N LYS A 8 -3.04 8.24 23.11
CA LYS A 8 -2.23 9.46 23.23
C LYS A 8 -1.34 9.68 22.00
N VAL A 9 -0.69 8.63 21.49
CA VAL A 9 0.12 8.72 20.27
C VAL A 9 -0.77 9.04 19.06
N LEU A 10 -1.94 8.40 18.97
CA LEU A 10 -2.96 8.70 17.95
C LEU A 10 -3.33 10.17 17.93
N VAL A 11 -3.81 10.70 19.06
CA VAL A 11 -4.20 12.10 19.18
C VAL A 11 -3.05 13.01 18.84
N LYS A 12 -1.84 12.81 19.40
CA LYS A 12 -0.69 13.68 19.12
C LYS A 12 -0.27 13.70 17.65
N THR A 13 -0.42 12.58 16.94
CA THR A 13 -0.05 12.48 15.52
C THR A 13 -1.05 13.24 14.65
N TYR A 14 -2.35 13.04 14.89
CA TYR A 14 -3.41 13.66 14.11
C TYR A 14 -3.72 15.12 14.53
N SER A 15 -3.40 15.51 15.77
CA SER A 15 -3.63 16.87 16.27
C SER A 15 -2.54 17.86 15.87
N ASN A 16 -1.38 17.37 15.41
CA ASN A 16 -0.31 18.23 14.95
C ASN A 16 -0.53 18.57 13.47
N ILE A 17 -0.94 19.80 13.20
CA ILE A 17 -1.37 20.27 11.87
C ILE A 17 -0.40 21.27 11.22
N ASP A 18 0.67 21.66 11.91
CA ASP A 18 1.65 22.64 11.45
C ASP A 18 3.04 21.98 11.26
N PRO A 19 3.66 22.03 10.06
CA PRO A 19 3.22 22.70 8.82
C PRO A 19 2.20 21.92 7.97
N TYR A 20 1.93 20.64 8.28
CA TYR A 20 0.87 19.85 7.64
C TYR A 20 0.46 18.66 8.53
N PRO A 21 -0.72 18.05 8.31
CA PRO A 21 -1.19 16.92 9.12
C PRO A 21 -0.41 15.63 8.81
N HIS A 22 0.29 15.09 9.80
CA HIS A 22 1.00 13.81 9.67
C HIS A 22 0.05 12.62 9.86
N LYS A 23 0.19 11.59 9.02
CA LYS A 23 -0.46 10.27 9.22
C LYS A 23 0.46 9.33 9.99
N PHE A 24 -0.08 8.28 10.60
CA PHE A 24 0.68 7.36 11.48
C PHE A 24 1.95 6.77 10.87
N TYR A 25 1.94 6.52 9.56
CA TYR A 25 3.03 5.88 8.83
C TYR A 25 3.88 6.87 8.01
N ASP A 26 3.70 8.19 8.20
CA ASP A 26 4.25 9.24 7.34
C ASP A 26 5.77 9.13 7.12
N ALA A 27 6.55 8.89 8.18
CA ALA A 27 8.00 8.74 8.07
C ALA A 27 8.43 7.52 7.22
N LEU A 28 7.76 6.38 7.39
CA LEU A 28 8.05 5.16 6.62
C LEU A 28 7.56 5.29 5.18
N VAL A 29 6.41 5.94 4.96
CA VAL A 29 5.94 6.28 3.62
C VAL A 29 6.94 7.19 2.90
N LYS A 30 7.49 8.21 3.56
CA LYS A 30 8.52 9.09 2.98
C LYS A 30 9.76 8.34 2.55
N VAL A 31 10.30 7.48 3.41
CA VAL A 31 11.49 6.67 3.07
C VAL A 31 11.18 5.74 1.91
N HIS A 32 9.99 5.12 1.89
CA HIS A 32 9.55 4.28 0.78
C HIS A 32 9.43 5.08 -0.52
N LEU A 33 8.78 6.25 -0.50
CA LEU A 33 8.66 7.16 -1.64
C LEU A 33 10.02 7.62 -2.16
N ARG A 34 11.00 7.87 -1.28
CA ARG A 34 12.38 8.18 -1.68
C ARG A 34 13.02 7.02 -2.45
N ASN A 35 12.79 5.79 -2.01
CA ASN A 35 13.33 4.61 -2.70
C ASN A 35 12.65 4.39 -4.05
N LEU A 36 11.34 4.65 -4.14
CA LEU A 36 10.60 4.64 -5.39
C LEU A 36 11.06 5.74 -6.35
N ASP A 37 11.28 6.96 -5.84
CA ASP A 37 11.83 8.05 -6.63
C ASP A 37 13.18 7.66 -7.24
N PHE A 38 14.07 7.11 -6.43
CA PHE A 38 15.35 6.60 -6.91
C PHE A 38 15.18 5.51 -7.98
N SER A 39 14.33 4.51 -7.74
CA SER A 39 14.17 3.39 -8.67
C SER A 39 13.59 3.87 -10.01
N VAL A 40 12.60 4.75 -9.99
CA VAL A 40 12.00 5.34 -11.19
C VAL A 40 13.00 6.21 -11.94
N ARG A 41 13.75 7.08 -11.26
CA ARG A 41 14.76 7.95 -11.89
C ARG A 41 15.93 7.18 -12.51
N LYS A 42 16.24 6.01 -11.96
CA LYS A 42 17.28 5.12 -12.49
C LYS A 42 16.75 4.12 -13.53
N GLY A 43 15.45 4.08 -13.77
CA GLY A 43 14.83 3.16 -14.70
C GLY A 43 14.92 1.70 -14.26
N ILE A 44 14.96 1.45 -12.94
CA ILE A 44 15.05 0.11 -12.33
C ILE A 44 13.80 -0.25 -11.52
N ASP A 45 12.67 0.41 -11.80
CA ASP A 45 11.41 0.23 -11.09
C ASP A 45 10.86 -1.20 -11.24
N LYS A 46 11.07 -1.83 -12.40
CA LYS A 46 10.65 -3.22 -12.65
C LYS A 46 11.42 -4.21 -11.80
N GLU A 47 12.74 -4.07 -11.73
CA GLU A 47 13.65 -4.87 -10.90
C GLU A 47 13.34 -4.66 -9.42
N PHE A 48 13.01 -3.42 -9.03
CA PHE A 48 12.60 -3.10 -7.67
C PHE A 48 11.31 -3.84 -7.27
N VAL A 49 10.29 -3.82 -8.13
CA VAL A 49 9.04 -4.58 -7.94
C VAL A 49 9.29 -6.09 -7.92
N GLU A 50 10.09 -6.59 -8.85
CA GLU A 50 10.43 -8.02 -8.92
C GLU A 50 11.12 -8.48 -7.65
N HIS A 51 12.14 -7.74 -7.18
CA HIS A 51 12.83 -8.07 -5.94
C HIS A 51 11.86 -8.06 -4.75
N TYR A 52 11.06 -7.01 -4.59
CA TYR A 52 10.11 -6.89 -3.50
C TYR A 52 9.10 -8.04 -3.47
N THR A 53 8.53 -8.36 -4.64
CA THR A 53 7.53 -9.43 -4.76
C THR A 53 8.15 -10.81 -4.55
N ASN A 54 9.39 -11.05 -4.99
CA ASN A 54 10.12 -12.29 -4.74
C ASN A 54 10.41 -12.50 -3.24
N VAL A 55 10.83 -11.44 -2.54
CA VAL A 55 11.09 -11.49 -1.09
C VAL A 55 9.82 -11.81 -0.29
N LEU A 56 8.68 -11.24 -0.67
CA LEU A 56 7.41 -11.45 0.03
C LEU A 56 6.60 -12.65 -0.50
N ASN A 57 7.02 -13.27 -1.60
CA ASN A 57 6.34 -14.42 -2.19
C ASN A 57 6.06 -15.57 -1.22
N PRO A 58 6.94 -15.90 -0.24
CA PRO A 58 6.64 -16.94 0.74
C PRO A 58 5.36 -16.70 1.53
N VAL A 59 4.97 -15.44 1.78
CA VAL A 59 3.71 -15.10 2.46
C VAL A 59 2.51 -15.48 1.59
N ILE A 60 2.59 -15.20 0.29
CA ILE A 60 1.55 -15.53 -0.68
C ILE A 60 1.41 -17.05 -0.82
N GLU A 61 2.52 -17.74 -1.09
CA GLU A 61 2.56 -19.19 -1.34
C GLU A 61 2.19 -20.02 -0.10
N ARG A 62 2.61 -19.61 1.10
CA ARG A 62 2.36 -20.40 2.32
C ARG A 62 0.99 -20.14 2.92
N HIS A 63 0.38 -19.00 2.65
CA HIS A 63 -0.80 -18.62 3.40
C HIS A 63 -2.00 -18.10 2.60
N ILE A 64 -1.79 -17.38 1.51
CA ILE A 64 -2.91 -16.84 0.72
C ILE A 64 -3.38 -17.89 -0.28
N LYS A 65 -2.45 -18.43 -1.08
CA LYS A 65 -2.75 -19.44 -2.10
C LYS A 65 -3.38 -20.71 -1.52
N PRO A 66 -2.91 -21.30 -0.40
CA PRO A 66 -3.56 -22.48 0.17
C PRO A 66 -4.96 -22.19 0.70
N ALA A 67 -5.21 -20.98 1.24
CA ALA A 67 -6.54 -20.58 1.70
C ALA A 67 -7.52 -20.48 0.53
N ILE A 68 -7.10 -19.90 -0.59
CA ILE A 68 -7.89 -19.84 -1.83
C ILE A 68 -8.16 -21.25 -2.36
N GLN A 69 -7.15 -22.12 -2.42
CA GLN A 69 -7.31 -23.50 -2.92
C GLN A 69 -8.27 -24.34 -2.08
N ARG A 70 -8.24 -24.20 -0.75
CA ARG A 70 -9.12 -24.95 0.15
C ARG A 70 -10.57 -24.48 0.11
N THR A 71 -10.79 -23.18 -0.07
CA THR A 71 -12.13 -22.57 0.03
C THR A 71 -12.78 -22.29 -1.31
N GLY A 72 -12.01 -22.24 -2.39
CA GLY A 72 -12.43 -21.72 -3.69
C GLY A 72 -12.72 -20.21 -3.70
N ASN A 73 -12.60 -19.52 -2.56
CA ASN A 73 -12.93 -18.10 -2.44
C ASN A 73 -11.71 -17.23 -2.75
N LYS A 74 -11.71 -16.57 -3.91
CA LYS A 74 -10.61 -15.69 -4.32
C LYS A 74 -10.54 -14.38 -3.50
N ASP A 75 -11.59 -13.98 -2.77
CA ASP A 75 -11.54 -12.79 -1.89
C ASP A 75 -10.48 -12.92 -0.79
N PHE A 76 -10.05 -14.14 -0.45
CA PHE A 76 -8.91 -14.38 0.44
C PHE A 76 -7.61 -13.74 -0.04
N TYR A 77 -7.48 -13.47 -1.34
CA TYR A 77 -6.38 -12.65 -1.87
C TYR A 77 -6.44 -11.23 -1.31
N LEU A 78 -7.59 -10.56 -1.42
CA LEU A 78 -7.77 -9.19 -0.93
C LEU A 78 -7.60 -9.12 0.58
N TRP A 79 -8.21 -10.05 1.32
CA TRP A 79 -8.00 -10.16 2.76
C TRP A 79 -6.52 -10.32 3.12
N GLY A 80 -5.80 -11.18 2.38
CA GLY A 80 -4.38 -11.44 2.60
C GLY A 80 -3.46 -10.23 2.41
N ILE A 81 -3.77 -9.37 1.43
CA ILE A 81 -2.95 -8.20 1.09
C ILE A 81 -3.35 -6.96 1.92
N PHE A 82 -4.65 -6.77 2.21
CA PHE A 82 -5.16 -5.53 2.79
C PHE A 82 -5.49 -5.63 4.29
N GLU A 83 -5.88 -6.79 4.80
CA GLU A 83 -6.47 -6.90 6.15
C GLU A 83 -5.65 -7.78 7.10
N ARG A 84 -4.90 -8.73 6.56
CA ARG A 84 -4.19 -9.73 7.36
C ARG A 84 -3.01 -9.16 8.15
N THR A 85 -2.37 -8.11 7.66
CA THR A 85 -1.16 -7.55 8.27
C THR A 85 -1.46 -6.25 9.01
N SER A 86 -0.99 -6.15 10.25
CA SER A 86 -1.12 -4.93 11.06
C SER A 86 -0.52 -3.70 10.37
N CYS A 87 0.52 -3.88 9.55
CA CYS A 87 1.11 -2.81 8.74
C CYS A 87 0.11 -2.14 7.79
N SER A 88 -0.89 -2.88 7.29
CA SER A 88 -1.90 -2.32 6.40
C SER A 88 -2.80 -1.33 7.14
N TYR A 89 -3.16 -1.59 8.40
CA TYR A 89 -3.93 -0.65 9.23
C TYR A 89 -3.12 0.58 9.65
N GLN A 90 -1.79 0.51 9.57
CA GLN A 90 -0.93 1.68 9.78
C GLN A 90 -0.79 2.52 8.51
N LEU A 91 -0.76 1.86 7.34
CA LEU A 91 -0.59 2.51 6.04
C LEU A 91 -1.87 3.18 5.55
N TYR A 92 -3.00 2.45 5.59
CA TYR A 92 -4.28 2.95 5.11
C TYR A 92 -5.06 3.59 6.26
N GLU A 93 -5.55 4.81 6.01
CA GLU A 93 -6.40 5.53 6.96
C GLU A 93 -7.73 4.79 7.23
N HIS A 94 -8.31 4.26 6.17
CA HIS A 94 -9.42 3.30 6.22
C HIS A 94 -9.42 2.43 4.96
N ILE A 95 -10.10 1.30 5.05
CA ILE A 95 -10.32 0.37 3.93
C ILE A 95 -11.79 -0.02 3.96
N ASP A 96 -12.54 0.32 2.91
CA ASP A 96 -13.90 -0.19 2.73
C ASP A 96 -13.85 -1.60 2.17
N ILE A 97 -14.49 -2.52 2.89
CA ILE A 97 -14.49 -3.94 2.58
C ILE A 97 -15.81 -4.29 1.92
N LYS A 98 -15.75 -4.73 0.66
CA LYS A 98 -16.89 -5.28 -0.08
C LYS A 98 -16.51 -6.62 -0.68
N LYS A 99 -17.50 -7.47 -0.96
CA LYS A 99 -17.22 -8.77 -1.60
C LYS A 99 -16.46 -8.55 -2.92
N ASN A 100 -15.26 -9.14 -3.04
CA ASN A 100 -14.35 -9.06 -4.17
C ASN A 100 -13.80 -7.65 -4.49
N GLU A 101 -13.94 -6.68 -3.59
CA GLU A 101 -13.45 -5.30 -3.80
C GLU A 101 -12.95 -4.69 -2.49
N ARG A 102 -11.85 -3.94 -2.56
CA ARG A 102 -11.37 -3.05 -1.51
C ARG A 102 -11.23 -1.65 -2.08
N SER A 103 -11.73 -0.65 -1.33
CA SER A 103 -11.53 0.76 -1.67
C SER A 103 -10.91 1.53 -0.52
N PHE A 104 -10.00 2.45 -0.84
CA PHE A 104 -9.24 3.20 0.14
C PHE A 104 -8.67 4.49 -0.46
N PRO A 105 -8.49 5.56 0.34
CA PRO A 105 -7.72 6.71 -0.08
C PRO A 105 -6.27 6.30 -0.31
N CYS A 106 -5.62 6.85 -1.34
CA CYS A 106 -4.23 6.50 -1.62
C CYS A 106 -3.31 6.93 -0.46
N PRO A 107 -2.51 6.02 0.14
CA PRO A 107 -1.67 6.36 1.28
C PRO A 107 -0.43 7.19 0.89
N TYR A 108 -0.17 7.35 -0.41
CA TYR A 108 1.02 8.02 -0.94
C TYR A 108 0.75 9.42 -1.46
N LYS A 109 -0.47 9.71 -1.92
CA LYS A 109 -0.79 10.92 -2.69
C LYS A 109 -0.53 12.20 -1.91
N ASP A 110 -1.24 12.40 -0.81
CA ASP A 110 -1.15 13.63 0.00
C ASP A 110 0.28 13.84 0.54
N ILE A 111 0.96 12.75 0.92
CA ILE A 111 2.33 12.81 1.44
C ILE A 111 3.28 13.25 0.33
N LEU A 112 3.15 12.70 -0.88
CA LEU A 112 3.97 13.09 -2.01
C LEU A 112 3.72 14.54 -2.42
N GLU A 113 2.46 14.98 -2.46
CA GLU A 113 2.10 16.39 -2.72
C GLU A 113 2.74 17.33 -1.68
N ASN A 114 2.73 16.96 -0.40
CA ASN A 114 3.38 17.74 0.65
C ASN A 114 4.91 17.77 0.50
N ILE A 115 5.54 16.64 0.17
CA ILE A 115 6.99 16.58 -0.09
C ILE A 115 7.36 17.48 -1.27
N GLN A 116 6.60 17.41 -2.37
CA GLN A 116 6.85 18.23 -3.56
C GLN A 116 6.66 19.72 -3.27
N LYS A 117 5.61 20.08 -2.51
CA LYS A 117 5.30 21.47 -2.16
C LYS A 117 6.33 22.10 -1.21
N TYR A 118 6.77 21.38 -0.18
CA TYR A 118 7.56 21.97 0.90
C TYR A 118 9.04 21.58 0.90
N LEU A 119 9.40 20.40 0.38
CA LEU A 119 10.78 19.93 0.33
C LEU A 119 11.37 20.03 -1.07
N GLY A 120 10.57 19.82 -2.11
CA GLY A 120 11.02 19.85 -3.51
C GLY A 120 12.08 18.80 -3.84
N THR A 121 12.20 17.74 -3.05
CA THR A 121 13.30 16.76 -3.14
C THR A 121 12.99 15.55 -4.01
N TYR A 122 11.73 15.22 -4.26
CA TYR A 122 11.31 14.03 -5.01
C TYR A 122 10.73 14.45 -6.37
N GLU A 123 11.10 13.74 -7.43
CA GLU A 123 10.66 14.00 -8.82
C GLU A 123 9.58 13.01 -9.28
N ILE A 124 9.41 11.88 -8.59
CA ILE A 124 8.36 10.90 -8.86
C ILE A 124 6.97 11.54 -8.75
N GLU A 125 6.09 11.25 -9.72
CA GLU A 125 4.71 11.69 -9.66
C GLU A 125 3.81 10.61 -9.03
N TRP A 126 2.65 11.01 -8.50
CA TRP A 126 1.69 10.06 -7.93
C TRP A 126 1.29 8.96 -8.94
N LYS A 127 1.18 9.31 -10.23
CA LYS A 127 0.89 8.34 -11.31
C LYS A 127 1.97 7.26 -11.42
N ASP A 128 3.23 7.61 -11.19
CA ASP A 128 4.35 6.66 -11.21
C ASP A 128 4.26 5.71 -10.04
N VAL A 129 3.91 6.20 -8.83
CA VAL A 129 3.67 5.34 -7.67
C VAL A 129 2.56 4.34 -7.95
N CYS A 130 1.46 4.77 -8.56
CA CYS A 130 0.37 3.84 -8.94
C CYS A 130 0.82 2.81 -9.98
N ASN A 131 1.41 3.27 -11.09
CA ASN A 131 1.64 2.45 -12.28
C ASN A 131 2.94 1.65 -12.26
N LYS A 132 3.95 2.11 -11.53
CA LYS A 132 5.27 1.46 -11.44
C LYS A 132 5.49 0.72 -10.12
N TRP A 133 4.65 0.95 -9.12
CA TRP A 133 4.76 0.29 -7.82
C TRP A 133 3.47 -0.45 -7.42
N CYS A 134 2.41 0.26 -7.06
CA CYS A 134 1.23 -0.36 -6.44
C CYS A 134 0.59 -1.44 -7.32
N ILE A 135 0.24 -1.08 -8.57
CA ILE A 135 -0.45 -1.99 -9.49
C ILE A 135 0.46 -3.18 -9.84
N PRO A 136 1.72 -3.01 -10.27
CA PRO A 136 2.60 -4.13 -10.57
C PRO A 136 2.82 -5.08 -9.39
N VAL A 137 2.97 -4.56 -8.16
CA VAL A 137 3.13 -5.39 -6.96
C VAL A 137 1.90 -6.25 -6.72
N TRP A 138 0.69 -5.65 -6.76
CA TRP A 138 -0.55 -6.39 -6.57
C TRP A 138 -0.78 -7.40 -7.69
N GLU A 139 -0.50 -7.07 -8.94
CA GLU A 139 -0.65 -7.99 -10.06
C GLU A 139 0.28 -9.21 -9.93
N ARG A 140 1.54 -8.99 -9.55
CA ARG A 140 2.51 -10.09 -9.30
C ARG A 140 2.07 -10.99 -8.15
N PHE A 141 1.58 -10.41 -7.05
CA PHE A 141 1.06 -11.23 -5.95
C PHE A 141 -0.20 -12.00 -6.34
N ALA A 142 -1.09 -11.40 -7.12
CA ALA A 142 -2.29 -12.08 -7.61
C ALA A 142 -1.95 -13.24 -8.55
N GLU A 143 -0.99 -13.05 -9.46
CA GLU A 143 -0.48 -14.11 -10.35
C GLU A 143 0.01 -15.30 -9.52
N LYS A 144 0.84 -15.07 -8.50
CA LYS A 144 1.34 -16.13 -7.60
C LYS A 144 0.23 -16.81 -6.80
N ALA A 145 -0.78 -16.05 -6.40
CA ALA A 145 -1.97 -16.56 -5.72
C ALA A 145 -2.93 -17.33 -6.65
N GLY A 146 -2.74 -17.27 -7.98
CA GLY A 146 -3.65 -17.88 -8.96
C GLY A 146 -4.94 -17.09 -9.17
N VAL A 147 -4.90 -15.77 -8.97
CA VAL A 147 -6.05 -14.87 -9.03
C VAL A 147 -5.85 -13.81 -10.11
N LYS A 148 -6.94 -13.41 -10.78
CA LYS A 148 -6.96 -12.22 -11.63
C LYS A 148 -7.54 -11.05 -10.84
N MET A 149 -6.93 -9.89 -10.95
CA MET A 149 -7.41 -8.67 -10.28
C MET A 149 -7.39 -7.47 -11.23
N LYS A 150 -8.15 -6.44 -10.89
CA LYS A 150 -8.07 -5.11 -11.51
C LYS A 150 -7.90 -4.05 -10.43
N ALA A 151 -6.98 -3.11 -10.64
CA ALA A 151 -6.76 -1.97 -9.78
C ALA A 151 -7.05 -0.68 -10.55
N GLU A 152 -7.75 0.25 -9.91
CA GLU A 152 -8.20 1.52 -10.48
C GLU A 152 -7.75 2.63 -9.51
N PRO A 153 -6.64 3.34 -9.82
CA PRO A 153 -6.18 4.45 -9.00
C PRO A 153 -7.12 5.65 -9.16
N GLY A 154 -7.33 6.38 -8.07
CA GLY A 154 -8.23 7.54 -8.03
C GLY A 154 -8.07 8.29 -6.70
N GLU A 155 -8.97 9.25 -6.45
CA GLU A 155 -9.11 9.84 -5.11
C GLU A 155 -9.37 8.75 -4.07
N ILE A 156 -10.29 7.85 -4.41
CA ILE A 156 -10.44 6.55 -3.77
C ILE A 156 -9.97 5.47 -4.74
N CYS A 157 -8.86 4.82 -4.41
CA CYS A 157 -8.35 3.67 -5.15
C CYS A 157 -9.28 2.48 -4.96
N LYS A 158 -9.43 1.66 -5.99
CA LYS A 158 -10.20 0.41 -5.94
C LYS A 158 -9.35 -0.76 -6.41
N VAL A 159 -9.40 -1.87 -5.69
CA VAL A 159 -8.78 -3.13 -6.09
C VAL A 159 -9.82 -4.23 -6.01
N ARG A 160 -10.05 -4.92 -7.12
CA ARG A 160 -11.08 -5.96 -7.24
C ARG A 160 -10.54 -7.25 -7.81
N VAL A 161 -11.08 -8.37 -7.35
CA VAL A 161 -10.79 -9.69 -7.88
C VAL A 161 -11.82 -10.06 -8.95
N LEU A 162 -11.36 -10.69 -10.04
CA LEU A 162 -12.14 -11.09 -11.21
C LEU A 162 -12.52 -12.58 -11.20
#